data_AF-A0A3D3JJL5-F1
#
_entry.id   AF-A0A3D3JJL5-F1
#
_cell.length_a   1.000
_cell.length_b   1.000
_cell.length_c   1.000
_cell.angle_alpha   90.00
_cell.angle_beta   90.00
_cell.angle_gamma   90.00
#
_symmetry.space_group_name_H-M   'P 1'
#
loop_
_entity.id
_entity.type
_entity.pdbx_description
1 polymer ?
#
loop_
_entity_poly.entity_id
_entity_poly.type
_entity_poly.pdbx_seq_one_letter_code
_entity_poly.pdbx_strand_id
1 'polypeptide(L)'
;YQSFDAIGDTDGIKSYTSDDVFARTVGEDTAPDVAIGRITITSDAQGRNFIEKLRLYEHSASTDDWRTRLTTIADDGPKGTQGQSDGDLHLAQSENLTINHVSNEIQTRKIYLVEYPTENVARGRRKPAATQDLVSSVNTTGALFLNWVGHGNPRVWADEQILVRETTIGQFTNAEKPFFLTAATCDFARFDMTEVQSGAEELFLLPRGGAIAVFSSTRVVYSFSNDVLNRAF
;
A
#
# COMPACT_ATOMS: atom_id res chain seq x y z
N TYR A 1 14.53 -4.68 -17.97
CA TYR A 1 14.39 -4.71 -19.43
C TYR A 1 13.98 -3.34 -19.91
N GLN A 2 14.51 -2.91 -21.05
CA GLN A 2 14.06 -1.71 -21.76
C GLN A 2 12.53 -1.75 -21.88
N SER A 3 11.87 -0.60 -21.68
CA SER A 3 10.50 -0.41 -22.11
C SER A 3 10.48 -0.56 -23.63
N PHE A 4 10.23 -1.78 -24.11
CA PHE A 4 9.59 -1.95 -25.41
C PHE A 4 8.15 -1.49 -25.21
N ASP A 5 7.95 -0.17 -25.26
CA ASP A 5 6.71 0.35 -25.81
C ASP A 5 6.75 0.00 -27.29
N ALA A 6 6.40 -1.24 -27.61
CA ALA A 6 5.97 -1.56 -28.96
C ALA A 6 4.78 -0.64 -29.21
N ILE A 7 4.99 0.38 -30.05
CA ILE A 7 3.99 1.38 -30.42
C ILE A 7 2.68 0.66 -30.69
N GLY A 8 1.72 0.77 -29.76
CA GLY A 8 0.40 0.14 -29.85
C GLY A 8 0.06 -0.94 -28.81
N ASP A 9 0.97 -1.37 -27.93
CA ASP A 9 0.64 -2.31 -26.84
C ASP A 9 0.51 -1.59 -25.49
N THR A 10 -0.71 -1.18 -25.15
CA THR A 10 -1.07 -0.56 -23.86
C THR A 10 -1.46 -1.59 -22.80
N ASP A 11 -1.11 -2.88 -23.00
CA ASP A 11 -1.40 -3.92 -22.03
C ASP A 11 -0.63 -3.66 -20.73
N GLY A 12 -1.37 -3.31 -19.68
CA GLY A 12 -0.83 -2.99 -18.36
C GLY A 12 -0.18 -4.17 -17.64
N ILE A 13 -0.25 -5.37 -18.21
CA ILE A 13 0.48 -6.58 -17.74
C ILE A 13 1.85 -6.70 -18.43
N LYS A 14 2.03 -6.14 -19.63
CA LYS A 14 3.25 -6.30 -20.44
C LYS A 14 4.16 -5.07 -20.44
N SER A 15 3.60 -3.88 -20.24
CA SER A 15 4.37 -2.63 -20.09
C SER A 15 4.56 -2.32 -18.61
N TYR A 16 5.81 -2.24 -18.15
CA TYR A 16 6.11 -1.94 -16.75
C TYR A 16 7.29 -0.97 -16.61
N THR A 17 7.19 -0.15 -15.57
CA THR A 17 8.26 0.74 -15.13
C THR A 17 8.87 0.14 -13.87
N SER A 18 10.20 0.00 -13.86
CA SER A 18 10.95 -0.64 -12.79
C SER A 18 12.31 0.03 -12.63
N ASP A 19 12.70 0.25 -11.37
CA ASP A 19 14.03 0.75 -11.01
C ASP A 19 15.04 -0.39 -10.82
N ASP A 20 14.60 -1.65 -10.76
CA ASP A 20 15.46 -2.81 -10.51
C ASP A 20 16.62 -2.91 -11.50
N VAL A 21 16.44 -2.43 -12.73
CA VAL A 21 17.48 -2.41 -13.77
C VAL A 21 18.71 -1.62 -13.36
N PHE A 22 18.57 -0.61 -12.49
CA PHE A 22 19.68 0.17 -11.96
C PHE A 22 20.42 -0.54 -10.83
N ALA A 23 19.81 -1.58 -10.25
CA ALA A 23 20.36 -2.38 -9.16
C ALA A 23 20.90 -3.74 -9.62
N ARG A 24 20.78 -4.08 -10.91
CA ARG A 24 21.34 -5.30 -11.52
C ARG A 24 22.75 -4.99 -12.02
N THR A 25 23.74 -5.38 -11.24
CA THR A 25 25.16 -5.09 -11.44
C THR A 25 26.01 -6.34 -11.68
N VAL A 26 25.54 -7.52 -11.27
CA VAL A 26 26.24 -8.81 -11.37
C VAL A 26 25.28 -9.88 -11.87
N GLY A 27 25.79 -10.81 -12.70
CA GLY A 27 25.01 -11.92 -13.24
C GLY A 27 24.16 -11.53 -14.46
N GLU A 28 23.78 -12.54 -15.25
CA GLU A 28 22.83 -12.40 -16.36
C GLU A 28 21.43 -12.86 -15.91
N ASP A 29 20.89 -12.20 -14.88
CA ASP A 29 19.57 -12.51 -14.33
C ASP A 29 18.72 -11.25 -14.06
N THR A 30 17.58 -11.45 -13.40
CA THR A 30 16.61 -10.38 -13.12
C THR A 30 16.60 -9.93 -11.66
N ALA A 31 17.46 -10.48 -10.81
CA ALA A 31 17.51 -10.17 -9.39
C ALA A 31 18.29 -8.85 -9.16
N PRO A 32 17.77 -7.92 -8.36
CA PRO A 32 18.56 -6.78 -7.88
C PRO A 32 19.72 -7.27 -6.99
N ASP A 33 20.92 -6.77 -7.22
CA ASP A 33 22.10 -7.03 -6.37
C ASP A 33 22.23 -6.05 -5.20
N VAL A 34 21.59 -4.88 -5.34
CA VAL A 34 21.65 -3.78 -4.37
C VAL A 34 20.23 -3.36 -4.02
N ALA A 35 19.98 -3.08 -2.73
CA ALA A 35 18.71 -2.52 -2.31
C ALA A 35 18.50 -1.14 -2.96
N ILE A 36 17.34 -0.94 -3.56
CA ILE A 36 16.97 0.32 -4.23
C ILE A 36 15.61 0.81 -3.71
N GLY A 37 15.47 2.12 -3.64
CA GLY A 37 14.23 2.81 -3.33
C GLY A 37 14.17 4.17 -4.04
N ARG A 38 12.96 4.70 -4.19
CA ARG A 38 12.70 5.97 -4.88
C ARG A 38 11.99 6.94 -3.95
N ILE A 39 12.43 8.20 -3.99
CA ILE A 39 11.73 9.32 -3.37
C ILE A 39 11.16 10.20 -4.50
N THR A 40 9.84 10.18 -4.69
CA THR A 40 9.14 10.80 -5.84
C THR A 40 8.87 12.30 -5.67
N ILE A 41 9.91 13.06 -5.34
CA ILE A 41 9.79 14.51 -5.12
C ILE A 41 9.57 15.24 -6.45
N THR A 42 8.53 16.08 -6.52
CA THR A 42 8.23 16.92 -7.70
C THR A 42 8.48 18.41 -7.46
N SER A 43 8.83 18.80 -6.22
CA SER A 43 9.17 20.18 -5.86
C SER A 43 10.07 20.27 -4.62
N ASP A 44 10.84 21.36 -4.51
CA ASP A 44 11.68 21.59 -3.32
C ASP A 44 10.91 21.59 -2.00
N ALA A 45 9.64 22.03 -2.03
CA ALA A 45 8.78 22.03 -0.85
C ALA A 45 8.47 20.61 -0.38
N GLN A 46 8.14 19.70 -1.31
CA GLN A 46 7.95 18.29 -0.98
C GLN A 46 9.25 17.67 -0.44
N GLY A 47 10.40 17.98 -1.07
CA GLY A 47 11.69 17.47 -0.62
C GLY A 47 12.03 17.89 0.81
N ARG A 48 11.86 19.19 1.14
CA ARG A 48 12.06 19.69 2.51
C ARG A 48 11.12 19.03 3.52
N ASN A 49 9.85 18.87 3.17
CA ASN A 49 8.86 18.22 4.03
C ASN A 49 9.22 16.75 4.29
N PHE A 50 9.64 16.02 3.27
CA PHE A 50 10.03 14.62 3.41
C PHE A 50 11.30 14.45 4.28
N ILE A 51 12.32 15.28 4.06
CA ILE A 51 13.55 15.27 4.88
C ILE A 51 13.22 15.52 6.35
N GLU A 52 12.34 16.48 6.64
CA GLU A 52 11.91 16.76 8.01
C GLU A 52 11.13 15.57 8.62
N LYS A 53 10.22 14.98 7.85
CA LYS A 53 9.49 13.76 8.26
C LYS A 53 10.46 12.61 8.58
N LEU A 54 11.47 12.39 7.75
CA LEU A 54 12.50 11.37 7.97
C LEU A 54 13.31 11.66 9.24
N ARG A 55 13.77 12.91 9.42
CA ARG A 55 14.49 13.33 10.63
C ARG A 55 13.67 13.08 11.90
N LEU A 56 12.38 13.39 11.86
CA LEU A 56 11.47 13.13 12.99
C LEU A 56 11.27 11.63 13.22
N TYR A 57 11.15 10.83 12.17
CA TYR A 57 11.04 9.38 12.28
C TYR A 57 12.25 8.75 12.99
N GLU A 58 13.46 9.20 12.63
CA GLU A 58 14.72 8.65 13.16
C GLU A 58 15.04 9.14 14.59
N HIS A 59 14.64 10.37 14.94
CA HIS A 59 15.10 11.01 16.18
C HIS A 59 14.01 11.42 17.17
N SER A 60 12.73 11.45 16.75
CA SER A 60 11.65 12.06 17.55
C SER A 60 10.31 11.34 17.41
N ALA A 61 10.28 10.11 16.90
CA ALA A 61 9.07 9.31 16.84
C ALA A 61 8.64 8.82 18.24
N SER A 62 7.33 8.58 18.43
CA SER A 62 6.73 8.21 19.72
C SER A 62 7.46 7.04 20.37
N THR A 63 7.57 7.03 21.70
CA THR A 63 8.23 5.98 22.49
C THR A 63 7.29 4.89 22.98
N ASP A 64 6.00 4.95 22.62
CA ASP A 64 5.05 3.88 22.89
C ASP A 64 5.29 2.63 22.01
N ASP A 65 4.46 1.61 22.19
CA ASP A 65 4.60 0.28 21.59
C ASP A 65 4.10 0.17 20.15
N TRP A 66 3.85 1.28 19.44
CA TRP A 66 3.46 1.24 18.02
C TRP A 66 4.48 0.49 17.14
N ARG A 67 5.75 0.46 17.53
CA ARG A 67 6.81 -0.27 16.80
C ARG A 67 6.69 -1.79 16.88
N THR A 68 5.88 -2.32 17.79
CA THR A 68 5.63 -3.76 17.92
C THR A 68 4.26 -4.15 17.35
N ARG A 69 3.67 -3.31 16.47
CA ARG A 69 2.34 -3.52 15.90
C ARG A 69 2.37 -3.71 14.39
N LEU A 70 1.52 -4.61 13.92
CA LEU A 70 1.13 -4.80 12.53
C LEU A 70 -0.37 -4.54 12.42
N THR A 71 -0.79 -3.65 11.52
CA THR A 71 -2.20 -3.58 11.10
C THR A 71 -2.33 -4.23 9.74
N THR A 72 -3.07 -5.33 9.65
CA THR A 72 -3.42 -5.96 8.39
C THR A 72 -4.84 -5.61 7.99
N ILE A 73 -5.03 -5.32 6.71
CA ILE A 73 -6.30 -4.97 6.10
C ILE A 73 -6.49 -5.85 4.87
N ALA A 74 -7.65 -6.51 4.77
CA ALA A 74 -7.94 -7.44 3.67
C ALA A 74 -9.27 -7.10 3.00
N ASP A 75 -9.25 -7.08 1.68
CA ASP A 75 -10.41 -6.87 0.82
C ASP A 75 -11.48 -7.96 1.01
N ASP A 76 -12.74 -7.63 0.71
CA ASP A 76 -13.82 -8.61 0.75
C ASP A 76 -14.04 -9.30 -0.60
N GLY A 77 -14.82 -10.38 -0.58
CA GLY A 77 -15.03 -11.22 -1.75
C GLY A 77 -15.82 -10.55 -2.89
N PRO A 78 -16.97 -9.91 -2.63
CA PRO A 78 -17.84 -9.46 -3.71
C PRO A 78 -17.22 -8.35 -4.56
N LYS A 79 -17.41 -8.47 -5.88
CA LYS A 79 -16.85 -7.57 -6.89
C LYS A 79 -17.94 -6.91 -7.71
N GLY A 80 -17.81 -5.61 -7.95
CA GLY A 80 -18.72 -4.87 -8.81
C GLY A 80 -20.20 -5.06 -8.45
N THR A 81 -21.07 -5.06 -9.45
CA THR A 81 -22.54 -5.14 -9.28
C THR A 81 -23.17 -6.44 -9.80
N GLN A 82 -22.39 -7.34 -10.42
CA GLN A 82 -22.90 -8.51 -11.14
C GLN A 82 -22.69 -9.85 -10.42
N GLY A 83 -22.56 -9.83 -9.09
CA GLY A 83 -22.43 -11.06 -8.28
C GLY A 83 -21.12 -11.83 -8.49
N GLN A 84 -20.11 -11.18 -9.09
CA GLN A 84 -18.75 -11.72 -9.14
C GLN A 84 -18.16 -11.70 -7.72
N SER A 85 -17.28 -12.66 -7.41
CA SER A 85 -16.65 -12.74 -6.10
C SER A 85 -15.31 -13.46 -6.17
N ASP A 86 -14.35 -13.00 -5.38
CA ASP A 86 -13.10 -13.70 -5.08
C ASP A 86 -13.23 -14.69 -3.92
N GLY A 87 -14.43 -14.84 -3.34
CA GLY A 87 -14.63 -15.63 -2.14
C GLY A 87 -13.86 -15.02 -0.97
N ASP A 88 -13.05 -15.83 -0.30
CA ASP A 88 -12.23 -15.42 0.84
C ASP A 88 -10.76 -15.20 0.48
N LEU A 89 -10.40 -15.11 -0.82
CA LEU A 89 -9.01 -15.12 -1.28
C LEU A 89 -8.07 -14.18 -0.51
N HIS A 90 -8.38 -12.87 -0.48
CA HIS A 90 -7.53 -11.86 0.17
C HIS A 90 -7.53 -11.99 1.69
N LEU A 91 -8.67 -12.40 2.28
CA LEU A 91 -8.79 -12.71 3.70
C LEU A 91 -7.91 -13.89 4.08
N ALA A 92 -7.98 -14.99 3.33
CA ALA A 92 -7.20 -16.20 3.58
C ALA A 92 -5.70 -15.94 3.45
N GLN A 93 -5.28 -15.10 2.50
CA GLN A 93 -3.89 -14.65 2.35
C GLN A 93 -3.43 -13.82 3.56
N SER A 94 -4.24 -12.85 4.00
CA SER A 94 -3.94 -12.06 5.19
C SER A 94 -3.91 -12.90 6.48
N GLU A 95 -4.84 -13.84 6.64
CA GLU A 95 -4.80 -14.79 7.76
C GLU A 95 -3.56 -15.67 7.72
N ASN A 96 -3.18 -16.19 6.54
CA ASN A 96 -1.99 -17.00 6.39
C ASN A 96 -0.73 -16.23 6.79
N LEU A 97 -0.58 -14.98 6.31
CA LEU A 97 0.50 -14.07 6.70
C LEU A 97 0.56 -13.92 8.22
N THR A 98 -0.55 -13.53 8.84
CA THR A 98 -0.57 -13.22 10.29
C THR A 98 -0.36 -14.45 11.17
N ILE A 99 -0.80 -15.63 10.75
CA ILE A 99 -0.69 -16.86 11.55
C ILE A 99 0.68 -17.53 11.38
N ASN A 100 1.23 -17.55 10.17
CA ASN A 100 2.38 -18.40 9.85
C ASN A 100 3.69 -17.63 9.60
N HIS A 101 3.62 -16.32 9.35
CA HIS A 101 4.77 -15.53 8.92
C HIS A 101 5.09 -14.35 9.84
N VAL A 102 4.14 -13.94 10.69
CA VAL A 102 4.34 -12.87 11.67
C VAL A 102 4.75 -13.47 13.01
N SER A 103 5.80 -12.91 13.64
CA SER A 103 6.24 -13.32 14.98
C SER A 103 5.15 -13.09 16.02
N ASN A 104 5.02 -14.01 16.99
CA ASN A 104 4.10 -13.87 18.13
C ASN A 104 4.41 -12.65 19.03
N GLU A 105 5.59 -12.05 18.88
CA GLU A 105 5.98 -10.81 19.59
C GLU A 105 5.33 -9.55 18.98
N ILE A 106 4.77 -9.65 17.78
CA ILE A 106 4.09 -8.55 17.10
C ILE A 106 2.59 -8.57 17.44
N GLN A 107 2.10 -7.45 17.97
CA GLN A 107 0.68 -7.21 18.19
C GLN A 107 -0.02 -6.97 16.85
N THR A 108 -0.77 -7.96 16.39
CA THR A 108 -1.51 -7.86 15.13
C THR A 108 -2.91 -7.28 15.36
N ARG A 109 -3.24 -6.22 14.61
CA ARG A 109 -4.58 -5.67 14.44
C ARG A 109 -5.12 -6.07 13.07
N LYS A 110 -6.34 -6.63 13.02
CA LYS A 110 -7.00 -7.06 11.79
C LYS A 110 -8.17 -6.13 11.47
N ILE A 111 -8.22 -5.62 10.25
CA ILE A 111 -9.32 -4.82 9.69
C ILE A 111 -9.77 -5.52 8.42
N TYR A 112 -10.65 -6.50 8.54
CA TYR A 112 -11.11 -7.27 7.40
C TYR A 112 -12.43 -6.76 6.90
N LEU A 113 -12.49 -6.38 5.63
CA LEU A 113 -13.67 -5.72 5.08
C LEU A 113 -14.92 -6.56 5.27
N VAL A 114 -14.83 -7.88 5.23
CA VAL A 114 -15.96 -8.81 5.47
C VAL A 114 -16.66 -8.58 6.82
N GLU A 115 -15.95 -8.06 7.83
CA GLU A 115 -16.47 -7.83 9.19
C GLU A 115 -17.25 -6.51 9.32
N TYR A 116 -17.18 -5.63 8.32
CA TYR A 116 -17.82 -4.31 8.35
C TYR A 116 -19.09 -4.29 7.49
N PRO A 117 -20.15 -3.58 7.95
CA PRO A 117 -21.41 -3.48 7.23
C PRO A 117 -21.22 -2.79 5.87
N THR A 118 -21.91 -3.30 4.86
CA THR A 118 -21.94 -2.69 3.52
C THR A 118 -23.08 -1.68 3.44
N GLU A 119 -22.76 -0.47 3.00
CA GLU A 119 -23.72 0.56 2.62
C GLU A 119 -23.80 0.65 1.10
N ASN A 120 -25.00 0.46 0.54
CA ASN A 120 -25.22 0.55 -0.90
C ASN A 120 -25.66 1.97 -1.27
N VAL A 121 -24.82 2.68 -2.02
CA VAL A 121 -25.14 4.02 -2.55
C VAL A 121 -25.18 4.00 -4.07
N ALA A 122 -25.69 5.07 -4.69
CA ALA A 122 -25.81 5.17 -6.14
C ALA A 122 -24.48 4.97 -6.90
N ARG A 123 -23.34 5.17 -6.24
CA ARG A 123 -21.98 5.01 -6.79
C ARG A 123 -21.26 3.73 -6.33
N GLY A 124 -22.01 2.71 -5.94
CA GLY A 124 -21.49 1.39 -5.56
C GLY A 124 -21.53 1.10 -4.06
N ARG A 125 -20.91 -0.02 -3.67
CA ARG A 125 -20.78 -0.48 -2.28
C ARG A 125 -19.82 0.43 -1.51
N ARG A 126 -20.07 0.67 -0.23
CA ARG A 126 -19.17 1.39 0.68
C ARG A 126 -19.09 0.67 2.01
N LYS A 127 -17.95 0.82 2.69
CA LYS A 127 -17.76 0.36 4.08
C LYS A 127 -17.12 1.47 4.92
N PRO A 128 -17.86 2.57 5.19
CA PRO A 128 -17.29 3.73 5.87
C PRO A 128 -16.78 3.40 7.28
N ALA A 129 -17.38 2.40 7.95
CA ALA A 129 -16.89 1.91 9.24
C ALA A 129 -15.47 1.32 9.15
N ALA A 130 -15.12 0.64 8.06
CA ALA A 130 -13.77 0.11 7.83
C ALA A 130 -12.77 1.24 7.54
N THR A 131 -13.16 2.23 6.71
CA THR A 131 -12.34 3.43 6.47
C THR A 131 -12.07 4.19 7.77
N GLN A 132 -13.11 4.39 8.58
CA GLN A 132 -12.99 5.08 9.86
C GLN A 132 -12.08 4.31 10.83
N ASP A 133 -12.19 2.98 10.84
CA ASP A 133 -11.33 2.14 11.67
C ASP A 133 -9.86 2.26 11.24
N LEU A 134 -9.57 2.16 9.93
CA LEU A 134 -8.24 2.38 9.37
C LEU A 134 -7.66 3.75 9.79
N VAL A 135 -8.40 4.83 9.57
CA VAL A 135 -7.95 6.19 9.91
C VAL A 135 -7.72 6.34 11.41
N SER A 136 -8.65 5.83 12.23
CA SER A 136 -8.52 5.91 13.69
C SER A 136 -7.34 5.10 14.21
N SER A 137 -7.12 3.89 13.67
CA SER A 137 -6.02 3.01 14.06
C SER A 137 -4.67 3.63 13.73
N VAL A 138 -4.52 4.19 12.52
CA VAL A 138 -3.30 4.91 12.12
C VAL A 138 -3.03 6.11 13.02
N ASN A 139 -4.06 6.92 13.31
CA ASN A 139 -3.89 8.19 14.02
C ASN A 139 -3.72 8.04 15.54
N THR A 140 -4.15 6.92 16.13
CA THR A 140 -4.16 6.75 17.60
C THR A 140 -3.10 5.75 18.06
N THR A 141 -3.37 4.46 17.87
CA THR A 141 -2.47 3.38 18.28
C THR A 141 -1.21 3.34 17.42
N GLY A 142 -1.36 3.57 16.12
CA GLY A 142 -0.31 3.44 15.12
C GLY A 142 0.16 1.99 14.95
N ALA A 143 0.92 1.75 13.89
CA ALA A 143 1.58 0.48 13.66
C ALA A 143 2.89 0.69 12.90
N LEU A 144 3.89 -0.14 13.18
CA LEU A 144 5.13 -0.14 12.42
C LEU A 144 4.87 -0.53 10.97
N PHE A 145 4.06 -1.58 10.82
CA PHE A 145 3.67 -2.12 9.53
C PHE A 145 2.18 -1.94 9.31
N LEU A 146 1.83 -1.46 8.12
CA LEU A 146 0.49 -1.55 7.57
C LEU A 146 0.55 -2.49 6.38
N ASN A 147 -0.32 -3.50 6.35
CA ASN A 147 -0.40 -4.46 5.27
C ASN A 147 -1.77 -4.40 4.60
N TRP A 148 -1.82 -4.17 3.29
CA TRP A 148 -3.05 -4.24 2.52
C TRP A 148 -2.97 -5.42 1.55
N VAL A 149 -3.96 -6.31 1.58
CA VAL A 149 -4.13 -7.41 0.62
C VAL A 149 -5.48 -7.23 -0.06
N GLY A 150 -5.47 -6.95 -1.37
CA GLY A 150 -6.71 -6.66 -2.05
C GLY A 150 -6.61 -5.99 -3.40
N HIS A 151 -7.77 -5.58 -3.92
CA HIS A 151 -7.84 -4.79 -5.14
C HIS A 151 -7.45 -3.34 -4.88
N GLY A 152 -6.99 -2.70 -5.94
CA GLY A 152 -6.60 -1.31 -5.90
C GLY A 152 -6.20 -0.83 -7.28
N ASN A 153 -6.00 0.47 -7.33
CA ASN A 153 -5.43 1.17 -8.46
C ASN A 153 -4.67 2.39 -7.93
N PRO A 154 -4.07 3.27 -8.77
CA PRO A 154 -3.29 4.39 -8.28
C PRO A 154 -4.09 5.43 -7.48
N ARG A 155 -5.42 5.31 -7.40
CA ARG A 155 -6.31 6.22 -6.70
C ARG A 155 -6.97 5.62 -5.46
N VAL A 156 -7.31 4.33 -5.46
CA VAL A 156 -8.19 3.75 -4.43
C VAL A 156 -7.84 2.31 -4.05
N TRP A 157 -8.09 1.93 -2.80
CA TRP A 157 -8.16 0.54 -2.33
C TRP A 157 -9.60 0.05 -2.26
N ALA A 158 -9.84 -1.11 -2.87
CA ALA A 158 -11.12 -1.81 -3.01
C ALA A 158 -12.24 -1.02 -3.72
N ASP A 159 -13.26 -1.73 -4.19
CA ASP A 159 -14.47 -1.14 -4.78
C ASP A 159 -15.25 -0.31 -3.73
N GLU A 160 -15.11 -0.70 -2.45
CA GLU A 160 -15.73 -0.11 -1.26
C GLU A 160 -15.12 1.25 -0.87
N GLN A 161 -14.03 1.65 -1.53
CA GLN A 161 -13.33 2.92 -1.36
C GLN A 161 -12.74 3.12 0.04
N ILE A 162 -11.96 2.15 0.49
CA ILE A 162 -11.42 2.11 1.87
C ILE A 162 -10.37 3.19 2.08
N LEU A 163 -9.43 3.32 1.13
CA LEU A 163 -8.47 4.39 1.05
C LEU A 163 -8.62 5.06 -0.30
N VAL A 164 -9.07 6.31 -0.32
CA VAL A 164 -9.19 7.13 -1.53
C VAL A 164 -8.16 8.24 -1.46
N ARG A 165 -7.33 8.37 -2.50
CA ARG A 165 -6.25 9.35 -2.58
C ARG A 165 -6.70 10.76 -2.18
N GLU A 166 -7.78 11.25 -2.80
CA GLU A 166 -8.21 12.64 -2.59
C GLU A 166 -8.90 12.92 -1.24
N THR A 167 -9.37 11.90 -0.52
CA THR A 167 -10.19 12.11 0.68
C THR A 167 -9.67 11.44 1.94
N THR A 168 -9.05 10.26 1.84
CA THR A 168 -8.60 9.48 3.00
C THR A 168 -7.18 9.82 3.42
N ILE A 169 -6.25 9.97 2.46
CA ILE A 169 -4.82 10.17 2.78
C ILE A 169 -4.60 11.41 3.64
N GLY A 170 -5.25 12.53 3.30
CA GLY A 170 -5.14 13.78 4.06
C GLY A 170 -5.69 13.72 5.49
N GLN A 171 -6.37 12.63 5.88
CA GLN A 171 -6.86 12.42 7.25
C GLN A 171 -5.82 11.79 8.17
N PHE A 172 -4.70 11.29 7.63
CA PHE A 172 -3.64 10.72 8.45
C PHE A 172 -2.80 11.81 9.14
N THR A 173 -2.77 11.75 10.47
CA THR A 173 -2.12 12.73 11.36
C THR A 173 -1.06 12.10 12.26
N ASN A 174 -0.64 10.89 11.93
CA ASN A 174 0.35 10.05 12.63
C ASN A 174 1.81 10.53 12.44
N ALA A 175 2.08 11.83 12.61
CA ALA A 175 3.39 12.43 12.39
C ALA A 175 4.52 11.78 13.22
N GLU A 176 4.21 11.29 14.42
CA GLU A 176 5.16 10.63 15.32
C GLU A 176 5.17 9.09 15.19
N LYS A 177 4.26 8.54 14.37
CA LYS A 177 4.12 7.11 14.08
C LYS A 177 3.92 6.82 12.57
N PRO A 178 4.73 7.36 11.64
CA PRO A 178 4.65 6.97 10.24
C PRO A 178 4.85 5.45 10.07
N PHE A 179 4.03 4.80 9.26
CA PHE A 179 4.10 3.35 9.07
C PHE A 179 4.92 2.96 7.83
N PHE A 180 5.48 1.75 7.81
CA PHE A 180 5.91 1.09 6.59
C PHE A 180 4.70 0.39 5.98
N LEU A 181 4.40 0.67 4.71
CA LEU A 181 3.30 0.04 4.00
C LEU A 181 3.80 -1.07 3.09
N THR A 182 3.22 -2.26 3.22
CA THR A 182 3.21 -3.25 2.14
C THR A 182 1.81 -3.32 1.56
N ALA A 183 1.64 -2.99 0.29
CA ALA A 183 0.37 -3.06 -0.41
C ALA A 183 0.43 -4.12 -1.51
N ALA A 184 -0.07 -5.31 -1.19
CA ALA A 184 -0.25 -6.43 -2.09
C ALA A 184 -1.48 -6.19 -3.00
N THR A 185 -1.33 -5.22 -3.91
CA THR A 185 -2.41 -4.74 -4.79
C THR A 185 -1.89 -4.32 -6.16
N CYS A 186 -2.80 -4.02 -7.10
CA CYS A 186 -2.47 -3.54 -8.44
C CYS A 186 -2.11 -2.06 -8.43
N ASP A 187 -1.01 -1.73 -9.15
CA ASP A 187 -0.52 -0.42 -9.58
C ASP A 187 -0.64 0.78 -8.61
N PHE A 188 -0.77 0.53 -7.31
CA PHE A 188 -0.94 1.57 -6.31
C PHE A 188 0.30 2.48 -6.18
N ALA A 189 1.48 2.00 -6.57
CA ALA A 189 2.73 2.76 -6.64
C ALA A 189 3.16 3.09 -8.08
N ARG A 190 2.20 3.34 -8.96
CA ARG A 190 2.45 3.75 -10.35
C ARG A 190 3.04 5.17 -10.44
N PHE A 191 4.34 5.29 -10.21
CA PHE A 191 5.07 6.57 -10.12
C PHE A 191 5.37 7.24 -11.46
N ASP A 192 5.02 6.61 -12.58
CA ASP A 192 5.28 7.14 -13.93
C ASP A 192 4.05 7.85 -14.54
N MET A 193 3.02 8.10 -13.73
CA MET A 193 1.92 8.99 -14.12
C MET A 193 2.39 10.44 -14.10
N THR A 194 2.22 11.14 -15.22
CA THR A 194 2.71 12.52 -15.39
C THR A 194 1.73 13.58 -14.88
N GLU A 195 0.43 13.28 -14.87
CA GLU A 195 -0.61 14.25 -14.51
C GLU A 195 -0.89 14.32 -13.01
N VAL A 196 -0.65 13.23 -12.29
CA VAL A 196 -0.99 13.11 -10.87
C VAL A 196 -0.13 12.06 -10.18
N GLN A 197 0.22 12.30 -8.92
CA GLN A 197 0.92 11.32 -8.09
C GLN A 197 -0.01 10.19 -7.66
N SER A 198 0.48 8.95 -7.64
CA SER A 198 -0.26 7.79 -7.15
C SER A 198 -0.58 7.90 -5.65
N GLY A 199 -1.53 7.09 -5.18
CA GLY A 199 -1.88 7.02 -3.76
C GLY A 199 -0.70 6.61 -2.89
N ALA A 200 0.21 5.75 -3.38
CA ALA A 200 1.44 5.43 -2.67
C ALA A 200 2.34 6.67 -2.50
N GLU A 201 2.52 7.46 -3.56
CA GLU A 201 3.34 8.67 -3.53
C GLU A 201 2.76 9.74 -2.61
N GLU A 202 1.45 9.99 -2.68
CA GLU A 202 0.80 10.97 -1.79
C GLU A 202 0.87 10.52 -0.32
N LEU A 203 0.72 9.23 -0.05
CA LEU A 203 0.83 8.68 1.30
C LEU A 203 2.26 8.80 1.86
N PHE A 204 3.25 8.54 1.01
CA PHE A 204 4.67 8.64 1.34
C PHE A 204 5.12 10.10 1.54
N LEU A 205 4.67 11.01 0.67
CA LEU A 205 5.02 12.43 0.70
C LEU A 205 4.16 13.28 1.65
N LEU A 206 3.16 12.68 2.31
CA LEU A 206 2.31 13.39 3.28
C LEU A 206 3.18 13.99 4.41
N PRO A 207 3.24 15.34 4.58
CA PRO A 207 4.26 15.97 5.44
C PRO A 207 4.16 15.62 6.93
N ARG A 208 2.94 15.40 7.44
CA ARG A 208 2.67 15.20 8.88
C ARG A 208 1.87 13.94 9.16
N GLY A 209 2.18 12.86 8.45
CA GLY A 209 1.54 11.56 8.64
C GLY A 209 1.83 10.61 7.49
N GLY A 210 0.99 9.60 7.35
CA GLY A 210 1.07 8.61 6.28
C GLY A 210 2.22 7.63 6.50
N ALA A 211 2.86 7.23 5.40
CA ALA A 211 3.87 6.18 5.39
C ALA A 211 5.30 6.75 5.38
N ILE A 212 6.24 6.12 6.08
CA ILE A 212 7.69 6.42 5.93
C ILE A 212 8.30 5.72 4.72
N ALA A 213 7.68 4.62 4.28
CA ALA A 213 8.05 3.86 3.10
C ALA A 213 6.84 3.07 2.59
N VAL A 214 6.79 2.83 1.27
CA VAL A 214 5.73 2.06 0.62
C VAL A 214 6.35 1.04 -0.32
N PHE A 215 6.01 -0.23 -0.11
CA PHE A 215 6.33 -1.35 -0.98
C PHE A 215 5.04 -1.83 -1.67
N SER A 216 4.97 -1.67 -2.99
CA SER A 216 3.78 -1.95 -3.79
C SER A 216 4.14 -2.09 -5.27
N SER A 217 3.23 -2.61 -6.07
CA SER A 217 3.41 -2.74 -7.52
C SER A 217 3.25 -1.41 -8.27
N THR A 218 3.98 -1.26 -9.37
CA THR A 218 3.86 -0.13 -10.32
C THR A 218 2.85 -0.41 -11.44
N ARG A 219 2.34 -1.65 -11.52
CA ARG A 219 1.49 -2.21 -12.59
C ARG A 219 0.51 -3.25 -12.06
N VAL A 220 -0.36 -3.74 -12.94
CA VAL A 220 -1.29 -4.83 -12.63
C VAL A 220 -0.50 -6.08 -12.25
N VAL A 221 -0.98 -6.80 -11.24
CA VAL A 221 -0.35 -7.99 -10.69
C VAL A 221 -1.37 -9.10 -10.48
N TYR A 222 -0.88 -10.32 -10.29
CA TYR A 222 -1.69 -11.46 -9.89
C TYR A 222 -1.72 -11.60 -8.37
N SER A 223 -2.89 -11.89 -7.81
CA SER A 223 -3.06 -12.10 -6.35
C SER A 223 -2.11 -13.18 -5.81
N PHE A 224 -1.88 -14.27 -6.55
CA PHE A 224 -0.94 -15.30 -6.13
C PHE A 224 0.51 -14.79 -6.00
N SER A 225 1.01 -14.04 -6.99
CA SER A 225 2.37 -13.47 -6.94
C SER A 225 2.52 -12.47 -5.79
N ASN A 226 1.46 -11.69 -5.53
CA ASN A 226 1.38 -10.80 -4.39
C ASN A 226 1.47 -11.57 -3.06
N ASP A 227 0.72 -12.65 -2.89
CA ASP A 227 0.77 -13.48 -1.68
C ASP A 227 2.17 -14.05 -1.43
N VAL A 228 2.85 -14.54 -2.47
CA VAL A 228 4.23 -15.03 -2.34
C VAL A 228 5.18 -13.93 -1.86
N LEU A 229 5.10 -12.73 -2.44
CA LEU A 229 5.92 -11.59 -2.02
C LEU A 229 5.57 -11.12 -0.61
N ASN A 230 4.29 -11.04 -0.29
CA ASN A 230 3.80 -10.53 1.00
C ASN A 230 4.21 -11.44 2.17
N ARG A 231 4.41 -12.74 1.93
CA ARG A 231 4.94 -13.67 2.95
C ARG A 231 6.45 -13.56 3.15
N ALA A 232 7.15 -12.88 2.24
CA ALA A 232 8.60 -12.70 2.28
C ALA A 232 9.04 -11.34 2.86
N PHE A 233 8.15 -10.33 2.88
CA PHE A 233 8.44 -8.94 3.27
C PHE A 233 7.35 -8.38 4.19
#